data_AF-A0A1Y2E602-F1
#
_entry.id   AF-A0A1Y2E602-F1
#
_cell.length_a   1.000
_cell.length_b   1.000
_cell.length_c   1.000
_cell.angle_alpha   90.00
_cell.angle_beta   90.00
_cell.angle_gamma   90.00
#
_symmetry.space_group_name_H-M   'P 1'
#
loop_
_entity.id
_entity.type
_entity.pdbx_description
1 polymer ?
#
loop_
_entity_poly.entity_id
_entity_poly.type
_entity_poly.pdbx_seq_one_letter_code
_entity_poly.pdbx_strand_id
1 'polypeptide(L)'
;MAKDLETSTLSSWSLIGAQYDGDGILPVSNAGSDYMSYTKLNYPAAFASEGDPLKGGFPGDIDPYVHGVNDTMYVDDERGYFSIDHMARFSELAIAFAIEQAGWDNSWRRLE
;
A
#
# COMPACT_ATOMS: atom_id res chain seq x y z
N MET A 1 20.96 -14.21 15.52
CA MET A 1 20.63 -12.80 15.83
C MET A 1 19.59 -12.39 14.80
N ALA A 2 18.32 -12.37 15.20
CA ALA A 2 17.25 -11.87 14.34
C ALA A 2 17.52 -10.38 14.14
N LYS A 3 17.73 -9.95 12.89
CA LYS A 3 17.77 -8.53 12.57
C LYS A 3 16.35 -8.01 12.70
N ASP A 4 16.20 -6.99 13.53
CA ASP A 4 14.92 -6.41 13.90
C ASP A 4 14.11 -6.00 12.66
N LEU A 5 12.91 -6.57 12.58
CA LEU A 5 11.86 -6.34 11.56
C LEU A 5 11.44 -4.86 11.41
N GLU A 6 11.99 -3.96 12.21
CA GLU A 6 11.61 -2.54 12.25
C GLU A 6 12.54 -1.62 11.42
N THR A 7 13.61 -2.15 10.81
CA THR A 7 14.62 -1.31 10.13
C THR A 7 14.74 -1.50 8.62
N SER A 8 13.91 -2.35 8.01
CA SER A 8 13.83 -2.36 6.54
C SER A 8 12.89 -1.26 6.08
N THR A 9 13.33 -0.38 5.19
CA THR A 9 12.48 0.64 4.55
C THR A 9 11.28 0.04 3.79
N LEU A 10 11.27 -1.29 3.60
CA LEU A 10 10.21 -2.09 3.00
C LEU A 10 9.21 -2.68 4.02
N SER A 11 9.28 -2.30 5.30
CA SER A 11 8.31 -2.73 6.33
C SER A 11 7.46 -1.58 6.90
N SER A 12 7.60 -0.36 6.35
CA SER A 12 6.79 0.79 6.74
C SER A 12 5.54 0.91 5.88
N TRP A 13 4.38 0.66 6.48
CA TRP A 13 3.08 0.88 5.85
C TRP A 13 2.83 2.37 5.63
N SER A 14 2.54 2.77 4.38
CA SER A 14 1.84 4.03 4.12
C SER A 14 0.46 3.73 3.56
N LEU A 15 -0.58 4.10 4.31
CA LEU A 15 -1.92 4.21 3.79
C LEU A 15 -2.06 5.61 3.19
N ILE A 16 -1.94 5.74 1.87
CA ILE A 16 -2.31 6.95 1.18
C ILE A 16 -3.81 6.87 0.92
N GLY A 17 -4.58 7.24 1.94
CA GLY A 17 -5.96 7.62 1.74
C GLY A 17 -5.99 8.86 0.86
N ALA A 18 -6.86 8.90 -0.15
CA ALA A 18 -7.24 10.17 -0.75
C ALA A 18 -7.92 10.99 0.35
N GLN A 19 -7.12 11.81 1.04
CA GLN A 19 -7.60 12.73 2.06
C GLN A 19 -8.47 13.76 1.34
N TYR A 20 -9.79 13.63 1.46
CA TYR A 20 -10.71 14.72 1.19
C TYR A 20 -10.64 15.65 2.40
N ASP A 21 -9.83 16.71 2.31
CA ASP A 21 -9.70 17.74 3.34
C ASP A 21 -10.73 18.88 3.19
N GLY A 22 -11.50 18.91 2.09
CA GLY A 22 -12.55 19.91 1.89
C GLY A 22 -12.05 21.20 1.23
N ASP A 23 -10.76 21.28 0.92
CA ASP A 23 -10.07 22.40 0.29
C ASP A 23 -9.29 22.02 -0.99
N GLY A 24 -9.14 20.73 -1.30
CA GLY A 24 -8.74 20.26 -2.62
C GLY A 24 -7.76 19.10 -2.56
N ILE A 25 -7.82 18.22 -3.57
CA ILE A 25 -6.99 17.01 -3.70
C ILE A 25 -5.52 17.30 -3.37
N LEU A 26 -5.02 16.77 -2.25
CA LEU A 26 -3.60 16.83 -1.92
C LEU A 26 -2.79 16.13 -3.03
N PRO A 27 -1.74 16.80 -3.56
CA PRO A 27 -1.09 16.41 -4.80
C PRO A 27 -0.14 15.23 -4.57
N VAL A 28 -0.66 14.02 -4.66
CA VAL A 28 0.10 12.94 -5.31
C VAL A 28 0.05 13.30 -6.79
N SER A 29 1.04 14.05 -7.25
CA SER A 29 1.03 14.84 -8.48
C SER A 29 0.55 14.05 -9.73
N ASN A 30 -0.73 14.21 -10.07
CA ASN A 30 -1.40 13.88 -11.34
C ASN A 30 -1.36 12.45 -11.93
N ALA A 31 -0.57 11.49 -11.43
CA ALA A 31 -0.53 10.11 -11.98
C ALA A 31 0.13 9.07 -11.04
N GLY A 32 -0.21 9.02 -9.76
CA GLY A 32 0.38 8.10 -8.77
C GLY A 32 0.02 6.62 -8.94
N SER A 33 -1.23 6.28 -9.30
CA SER A 33 -1.70 4.93 -9.68
C SER A 33 -3.22 4.98 -10.04
N ASP A 34 -3.85 3.83 -10.27
CA ASP A 34 -5.24 3.70 -10.76
C ASP A 34 -6.30 4.28 -9.82
N TYR A 35 -6.07 4.29 -8.50
CA TYR A 35 -7.01 4.85 -7.50
C TYR A 35 -7.38 6.30 -7.80
N MET A 36 -6.47 7.08 -8.40
CA MET A 36 -6.71 8.47 -8.77
C MET A 36 -7.82 8.63 -9.81
N SER A 37 -8.02 7.64 -10.68
CA SER A 37 -9.11 7.65 -11.66
C SER A 37 -10.48 7.59 -10.97
N TYR A 38 -10.59 6.81 -9.88
CA TYR A 38 -11.78 6.73 -9.05
C TYR A 38 -12.00 8.02 -8.26
N THR A 39 -10.93 8.56 -7.65
CA THR A 39 -10.98 9.87 -6.95
C THR A 39 -11.41 11.00 -7.90
N LYS A 40 -10.89 11.05 -9.13
CA LYS A 40 -11.28 12.05 -10.15
C LYS A 40 -12.78 11.99 -10.50
N LEU A 41 -13.39 10.82 -10.38
CA LEU A 41 -14.82 10.60 -10.59
C LEU A 41 -15.64 10.73 -9.29
N ASN A 42 -15.03 11.22 -8.21
CA ASN A 42 -15.66 11.42 -6.91
C ASN A 42 -16.15 10.13 -6.24
N TYR A 43 -15.51 8.99 -6.57
CA TYR A 43 -15.67 7.74 -5.83
C TYR A 43 -14.65 7.67 -4.68
N PRO A 44 -15.03 7.17 -3.49
CA PRO A 44 -14.07 6.87 -2.43
C PRO A 44 -13.04 5.86 -2.92
N ALA A 45 -11.77 6.20 -2.78
CA ALA A 45 -10.66 5.33 -3.19
C ALA A 45 -9.47 5.52 -2.24
N ALA A 46 -8.70 4.47 -2.05
CA ALA A 46 -7.51 4.45 -1.22
C ALA A 46 -6.41 3.64 -1.91
N PHE A 47 -5.15 3.92 -1.55
CA PHE A 47 -3.98 3.22 -2.07
C PHE A 47 -3.04 2.86 -0.91
N ALA A 48 -2.85 1.56 -0.69
CA ALA A 48 -1.81 1.06 0.20
C ALA A 48 -0.58 0.70 -0.66
N SER A 49 0.58 1.20 -0.26
CA SER A 49 1.86 0.98 -0.94
C SER A 49 2.91 0.42 0.01
N GLU A 50 3.93 -0.24 -0.56
CA GLU A 50 5.02 -0.88 0.19
C GLU A 50 5.93 0.11 0.94
N GLY A 51 5.85 1.40 0.59
CA GLY A 51 6.55 2.53 1.17
C GLY A 51 5.93 3.83 0.68
N ASP A 52 6.47 4.97 1.13
CA ASP A 52 5.96 6.30 0.78
C ASP A 52 6.54 6.80 -0.56
N PRO A 53 5.75 6.83 -1.66
CA PRO A 53 6.22 7.31 -2.97
C PRO A 53 6.47 8.82 -3.03
N LEU A 54 6.06 9.59 -2.01
CA LEU A 54 6.25 11.04 -1.96
C LEU A 54 7.53 11.44 -1.23
N LYS A 55 8.18 10.51 -0.53
CA LYS A 55 9.37 10.82 0.27
C LYS A 55 10.59 11.09 -0.60
N GLY A 56 10.91 12.36 -0.80
CA GLY A 56 12.13 12.77 -1.53
C GLY A 56 12.01 12.70 -3.06
N GLY A 57 10.79 12.55 -3.61
CA GLY A 57 10.52 12.43 -5.04
C GLY A 57 10.61 10.99 -5.54
N PHE A 58 10.02 10.70 -6.71
CA PHE A 58 9.91 9.34 -7.24
C PHE A 58 11.29 8.67 -7.39
N PRO A 59 11.47 7.41 -6.96
CA PRO A 59 10.44 6.47 -6.50
C PRO A 59 9.97 6.67 -5.04
N GLY A 60 10.65 7.49 -4.26
CA GLY A 60 10.36 7.68 -2.85
C GLY A 60 11.04 6.61 -2.00
N ASP A 61 10.31 6.07 -1.04
CA ASP A 61 10.75 4.96 -0.18
C ASP A 61 10.33 3.56 -0.71
N ILE A 62 9.75 3.47 -1.92
CA ILE A 62 9.42 2.19 -2.58
C ILE A 62 10.65 1.58 -3.28
N ASP A 63 10.49 0.42 -3.93
CA ASP A 63 11.55 -0.23 -4.70
C ASP A 63 12.28 0.75 -5.67
N PRO A 64 13.60 1.00 -5.47
CA PRO A 64 14.37 1.86 -6.34
C PRO A 64 14.60 1.29 -7.74
N TYR A 65 14.32 0.01 -7.97
CA TYR A 65 14.46 -0.64 -9.26
C TYR A 65 13.21 -0.57 -10.13
N VAL A 66 12.09 -0.01 -9.64
CA VAL A 66 10.86 0.16 -10.41
C VAL A 66 11.12 0.78 -11.80
N HIS A 67 10.51 0.21 -12.83
CA HIS A 67 10.75 0.53 -14.26
C HIS A 67 12.16 0.21 -14.79
N GLY A 68 12.98 -0.54 -14.05
CA GLY A 68 14.31 -1.00 -14.45
C GLY A 68 14.36 -2.51 -14.72
N VAL A 69 15.50 -2.97 -15.25
CA VAL A 69 15.74 -4.41 -15.51
C VAL A 69 15.95 -5.23 -14.23
N ASN A 70 16.16 -4.56 -13.10
CA ASN A 70 16.41 -5.17 -11.81
C ASN A 70 15.15 -5.28 -10.94
N ASP A 71 13.99 -4.78 -11.40
CA ASP A 71 12.68 -5.05 -10.79
C ASP A 71 12.35 -6.54 -10.98
N THR A 72 12.85 -7.36 -10.06
CA THR A 72 12.79 -8.81 -10.14
C THR A 72 12.61 -9.41 -8.75
N MET A 73 12.02 -10.60 -8.69
CA MET A 73 11.87 -11.34 -7.43
C MET A 73 13.19 -11.85 -6.81
N TYR A 74 14.33 -11.59 -7.46
CA TYR A 74 15.64 -12.06 -7.04
C TYR A 74 16.50 -10.96 -6.42
N VAL A 75 15.96 -9.75 -6.26
CA VAL A 75 16.62 -8.67 -5.52
C VAL A 75 16.80 -9.09 -4.06
N ASP A 76 18.04 -9.02 -3.60
CA ASP A 76 18.47 -9.21 -2.22
C ASP A 76 19.81 -8.49 -2.06
N ASP A 77 19.75 -7.17 -1.85
CA ASP A 77 20.92 -6.31 -1.73
C ASP A 77 20.72 -5.17 -0.71
N GLU A 78 21.67 -4.24 -0.63
CA GLU A 78 21.64 -3.13 0.33
C GLU A 78 20.45 -2.17 0.13
N ARG A 79 19.81 -2.19 -1.04
CA ARG A 79 18.65 -1.35 -1.36
C ARG A 79 17.33 -2.01 -0.99
N GLY A 80 17.30 -3.32 -0.78
CA GLY A 80 16.09 -4.04 -0.42
C GLY A 80 16.12 -5.51 -0.84
N TYR A 81 15.01 -6.20 -0.61
CA TYR A 81 14.81 -7.57 -1.05
C TYR A 81 13.34 -7.85 -1.36
N PHE A 82 13.09 -8.80 -2.25
CA PHE A 82 11.73 -9.27 -2.53
C PHE A 82 11.18 -10.12 -1.38
N SER A 83 9.98 -9.80 -0.88
CA SER A 83 9.39 -10.45 0.31
C SER A 83 7.98 -10.98 0.08
N ILE A 84 7.83 -12.31 0.04
CA ILE A 84 6.52 -12.97 -0.01
C ILE A 84 5.69 -12.69 1.25
N ASP A 85 6.35 -12.59 2.41
CA ASP A 85 5.65 -12.30 3.67
C ASP A 85 5.04 -10.89 3.66
N HIS A 86 5.73 -9.91 3.08
CA HIS A 86 5.18 -8.56 2.93
C HIS A 86 3.96 -8.54 1.98
N MET A 87 4.05 -9.26 0.85
CA MET A 87 2.92 -9.41 -0.08
C MET A 87 1.71 -10.12 0.56
N ALA A 88 1.95 -11.09 1.44
CA ALA A 88 0.89 -11.77 2.17
C ALA A 88 0.09 -10.79 3.05
N ARG A 89 0.75 -9.79 3.65
CA ARG A 89 0.05 -8.74 4.43
C ARG A 89 -0.85 -7.86 3.57
N PHE A 90 -0.47 -7.54 2.34
CA PHE A 90 -1.37 -6.85 1.40
C PHE A 90 -2.58 -7.71 1.03
N SER A 91 -2.36 -9.03 0.89
CA SER A 91 -3.45 -9.97 0.61
C SER A 91 -4.42 -10.07 1.81
N GLU A 92 -3.90 -10.14 3.04
CA GLU A 92 -4.69 -10.09 4.26
C GLU A 92 -5.52 -8.80 4.34
N LEU A 93 -4.90 -7.64 4.07
CA LEU A 93 -5.59 -6.35 4.05
C LEU A 93 -6.70 -6.31 2.99
N ALA A 94 -6.46 -6.80 1.79
CA ALA A 94 -7.45 -6.83 0.72
C ALA A 94 -8.66 -7.72 1.07
N ILE A 95 -8.40 -8.90 1.65
CA ILE A 95 -9.46 -9.81 2.11
C ILE A 95 -10.28 -9.16 3.23
N ALA A 96 -9.62 -8.56 4.23
CA ALA A 96 -10.29 -7.86 5.31
C ALA A 96 -11.14 -6.70 4.78
N PHE A 97 -10.59 -5.86 3.89
CA PHE A 97 -11.32 -4.76 3.27
C PHE A 97 -12.57 -5.26 2.53
N ALA A 98 -12.47 -6.33 1.74
CA ALA A 98 -13.60 -6.87 1.01
C ALA A 98 -14.70 -7.41 1.94
N ILE A 99 -14.33 -8.15 2.98
CA ILE A 99 -15.29 -8.73 3.95
C ILE A 99 -16.01 -7.64 4.72
N GLU A 100 -15.27 -6.67 5.24
CA GLU A 100 -15.82 -5.58 6.05
C GLU A 100 -16.69 -4.63 5.20
N GLN A 101 -16.26 -4.30 3.97
CA GLN A 101 -17.08 -3.48 3.06
C GLN A 101 -18.33 -4.19 2.55
N ALA A 102 -18.31 -5.53 2.46
CA ALA A 102 -19.49 -6.32 2.14
C ALA A 102 -20.52 -6.36 3.28
N GLY A 103 -20.20 -5.78 4.44
CA GLY A 103 -21.09 -5.73 5.60
C GLY A 103 -21.24 -7.08 6.29
N TRP A 104 -20.20 -7.92 6.23
CA TRP A 104 -20.21 -9.19 6.95
C TRP A 104 -20.44 -8.95 8.44
N ASP A 105 -21.49 -9.54 8.99
CA ASP A 105 -21.73 -9.57 10.43
C ASP A 105 -21.59 -10.99 10.99
N ASN A 106 -21.30 -11.08 12.28
CA ASN A 106 -21.24 -12.37 12.98
C ASN A 106 -22.59 -12.76 13.59
N SER A 107 -23.71 -12.23 13.06
CA SER A 107 -25.05 -12.48 13.62
C SER A 107 -25.41 -13.97 13.62
N TRP A 108 -24.89 -14.72 12.64
CA TRP A 108 -25.02 -16.18 12.53
C TRP A 108 -24.35 -16.97 13.66
N ARG A 109 -23.47 -16.34 14.47
CA ARG A 109 -22.86 -16.98 15.65
C ARG A 109 -23.75 -16.89 16.90
N ARG A 110 -24.86 -16.17 16.86
CA ARG A 110 -25.80 -16.10 17.99
C ARG A 110 -26.67 -17.36 18.01
N LEU A 111 -26.28 -18.30 18.86
CA LEU A 111 -27.18 -19.28 19.46
C LEU A 111 -27.35 -18.89 20.94
N GLU A 112 -28.27 -17.96 21.19
CA GLU A 112 -28.94 -17.80 22.49
C GLU A 112 -30.44 -17.93 22.27
#